data_AF-A0A651GNC8-F1
#
_entry.id   AF-A0A651GNC8-F1
#
_cell.length_a   1.000
_cell.length_b   1.000
_cell.length_c   1.000
_cell.angle_alpha   90.00
_cell.angle_beta   90.00
_cell.angle_gamma   90.00
#
_symmetry.space_group_name_H-M   'P 1'
#
loop_
_entity.id
_entity.type
_entity.pdbx_description
1 polymer ?
#
loop_
_entity_poly.entity_id
_entity_poly.type
_entity_poly.pdbx_seq_one_letter_code
_entity_poly.pdbx_strand_id
1 'polypeptide(L)'
;MMNLAGVKRWVKSFAWMQRQESADVLRYFSDANHYYLMSETKPEDIFVAGFPKSGNTWMQHMLAALQFGMDPRYVPDKLVQELTPDVHLKPFYKRYHTFCFFKTHDLPRPHMKRVIHLVRDGRDAMASFGAMKRDLGSVYSLDDMILRGEGLINVPWYEHCRQWMENPHGAEIILVRYEDLLENAARELKRICDFTGLERSEEEIQRVVDGSSFGAMKKKEQESGWDNPRWKNLKTFVRQGKKGSYRDEIPPELLAHFERQAAPYLKHFGYSVEEQS
;
A
#
# COMPACT_ATOMS: atom_id res chain seq x y z
N MET A 1 -12.52 18.16 28.21
CA MET A 1 -12.65 18.82 26.91
C MET A 1 -12.62 20.33 27.12
N MET A 2 -11.65 21.04 26.53
CA MET A 2 -11.68 22.52 26.52
C MET A 2 -12.74 22.96 25.50
N ASN A 3 -13.62 23.88 25.90
CA ASN A 3 -14.60 24.47 24.99
C ASN A 3 -13.91 25.39 23.96
N LEU A 4 -14.64 25.79 22.92
CA LEU A 4 -14.12 26.69 21.87
C LEU A 4 -13.50 27.98 22.41
N ALA A 5 -13.96 28.48 23.57
CA ALA A 5 -13.39 29.66 24.21
C ALA A 5 -12.01 29.37 24.84
N GLY A 6 -11.78 28.16 25.35
CA GLY A 6 -10.49 27.70 25.87
C GLY A 6 -9.43 27.53 24.77
N VAL A 7 -9.81 27.01 23.61
CA VAL A 7 -8.90 26.84 22.45
C VAL A 7 -8.48 28.20 21.88
N LYS A 8 -9.43 29.14 21.73
CA LYS A 8 -9.13 30.52 21.29
C LYS A 8 -8.16 31.25 22.22
N ARG A 9 -8.19 30.95 23.53
CA ARG A 9 -7.30 31.55 24.52
C ARG A 9 -5.89 30.93 24.49
N TRP A 10 -5.77 29.65 24.16
CA TRP A 10 -4.50 28.94 24.03
C TRP A 10 -3.74 29.30 22.74
N VAL A 11 -4.45 29.42 21.60
CA VAL A 11 -3.87 29.85 20.32
C VAL A 11 -3.36 31.29 20.36
N LYS A 12 -3.98 32.16 21.16
CA LYS A 12 -3.52 33.55 21.37
C LYS A 12 -2.19 33.66 22.13
N SER A 13 -1.72 32.59 22.77
CA SER A 13 -0.47 32.58 23.53
C SER A 13 0.78 32.46 22.66
N PHE A 14 0.64 32.16 21.36
CA PHE A 14 1.74 32.08 20.40
C PHE A 14 1.67 33.24 19.40
N ALA A 15 2.37 34.33 19.72
CA ALA A 15 2.32 35.60 18.98
C ALA A 15 2.87 35.55 17.54
N TRP A 16 3.48 34.44 17.10
CA TRP A 16 4.00 34.25 15.74
C TRP A 16 2.96 33.67 14.76
N MET A 17 1.79 33.22 15.23
CA MET A 17 0.80 32.47 14.44
C MET A 17 -0.34 33.34 13.86
N GLN A 18 -0.02 34.48 13.24
CA GLN A 18 -1.04 35.35 12.63
C GLN A 18 -0.66 35.82 11.23
N ARG A 19 -1.12 35.09 10.20
CA ARG A 19 -2.22 35.48 9.30
C ARG A 19 -2.30 34.47 8.13
N GLN A 20 -3.52 34.05 7.81
CA GLN A 20 -3.95 33.02 6.84
C GLN A 20 -3.92 31.54 7.28
N GLU A 21 -2.84 30.99 7.86
CA GLU A 21 -2.83 29.55 8.26
C GLU A 21 -3.81 29.22 9.41
N SER A 22 -4.18 30.21 10.23
CA SER A 22 -5.02 30.00 11.41
C SER A 22 -6.49 29.71 11.08
N ALA A 23 -6.99 30.11 9.90
CA ALA A 23 -8.38 29.87 9.51
C ALA A 23 -8.60 28.41 9.09
N ASP A 24 -7.67 27.82 8.35
CA ASP A 24 -7.73 26.42 7.94
C ASP A 24 -7.48 25.48 9.12
N VAL A 25 -6.56 25.85 10.03
CA VAL A 25 -6.34 25.12 11.28
C VAL A 25 -7.57 25.18 12.19
N LEU A 26 -8.24 26.33 12.32
CA LEU A 26 -9.46 26.44 13.12
C LEU A 26 -10.66 25.73 12.48
N ARG A 27 -10.73 25.67 11.14
CA ARG A 27 -11.74 24.90 10.40
C ARG A 27 -11.51 23.39 10.52
N TYR A 28 -10.25 22.96 10.54
CA TYR A 28 -9.84 21.57 10.81
C TYR A 28 -10.25 21.10 12.22
N PHE A 29 -10.28 22.01 13.21
CA PHE A 29 -10.74 21.71 14.57
C PHE A 29 -12.26 21.86 14.80
N SER A 30 -13.01 22.48 13.87
CA SER A 30 -14.45 22.74 14.07
C SER A 30 -15.39 21.64 13.59
N ASP A 31 -14.94 20.72 12.73
CA ASP A 31 -15.75 19.60 12.25
C ASP A 31 -15.73 18.46 13.26
N ALA A 32 -16.66 18.51 14.21
CA ALA A 32 -16.71 17.67 15.41
C ALA A 32 -16.94 16.15 15.19
N ASN A 33 -16.76 15.63 13.98
CA ASN A 33 -16.65 14.20 13.69
C ASN A 33 -15.75 14.00 12.45
N HIS A 34 -14.44 13.82 12.68
CA HIS A 34 -13.39 13.68 11.66
C HIS A 34 -13.45 12.38 10.82
N TYR A 35 -14.60 11.74 10.66
CA TYR A 35 -14.73 10.53 9.84
C TYR A 35 -15.36 10.88 8.49
N TYR A 36 -14.68 10.49 7.42
CA TYR A 36 -15.10 10.67 6.05
C TYR A 36 -15.40 9.30 5.42
N LEU A 37 -16.34 9.23 4.50
CA LEU A 37 -16.51 8.03 3.68
C LEU A 37 -15.28 7.85 2.80
N MET A 38 -14.89 6.60 2.53
CA MET A 38 -13.79 6.31 1.61
C MET A 38 -14.05 6.84 0.18
N SER A 39 -15.32 7.07 -0.18
CA SER A 39 -15.71 7.72 -1.44
C SER A 39 -15.48 9.24 -1.47
N GLU A 40 -15.19 9.85 -0.33
CA GLU A 40 -15.00 11.30 -0.15
C GLU A 40 -13.52 11.64 0.04
N THR A 41 -12.61 10.88 -0.60
CA THR A 41 -11.19 11.24 -0.68
C THR A 41 -11.01 12.54 -1.46
N LYS A 42 -9.97 13.28 -1.11
CA LYS A 42 -9.61 14.55 -1.74
C LYS A 42 -8.57 14.36 -2.85
N PRO A 43 -8.44 15.30 -3.80
CA PRO A 43 -7.47 15.20 -4.89
C PRO A 43 -6.01 15.08 -4.43
N GLU A 44 -5.66 15.66 -3.28
CA GLU A 44 -4.32 15.57 -2.70
C GLU A 44 -4.00 14.20 -2.07
N ASP A 45 -5.03 13.41 -1.75
CA ASP A 45 -4.89 12.08 -1.18
C ASP A 45 -4.25 11.10 -2.17
N ILE A 46 -3.51 10.12 -1.64
CA ILE A 46 -2.62 9.27 -2.42
C ILE A 46 -3.00 7.81 -2.22
N PHE A 47 -3.24 7.11 -3.32
CA PHE A 47 -3.57 5.69 -3.29
C PHE A 47 -2.33 4.85 -3.59
N VAL A 48 -2.04 3.87 -2.74
CA VAL A 48 -1.09 2.80 -3.02
C VAL A 48 -1.87 1.67 -3.65
N ALA A 49 -1.80 1.60 -4.98
CA ALA A 49 -2.51 0.60 -5.77
C ALA A 49 -1.52 -0.46 -6.21
N GLY A 50 -1.79 -1.71 -5.84
CA GLY A 50 -0.97 -2.83 -6.28
C GLY A 50 -1.77 -4.11 -6.27
N PHE A 51 -1.47 -5.01 -7.21
CA PHE A 51 -2.08 -6.34 -7.22
C PHE A 51 -1.83 -7.04 -5.86
N PRO A 52 -2.76 -7.87 -5.35
CA PRO A 52 -2.57 -8.59 -4.10
C PRO A 52 -1.20 -9.26 -4.03
N LYS A 53 -0.54 -9.19 -2.86
CA LYS A 53 0.79 -9.76 -2.61
C LYS A 53 1.97 -9.12 -3.36
N SER A 54 1.81 -7.90 -3.87
CA SER A 54 2.90 -7.07 -4.43
C SER A 54 3.68 -6.24 -3.39
N GLY A 55 3.55 -6.56 -2.10
CA GLY A 55 4.19 -5.77 -1.01
C GLY A 55 3.31 -4.67 -0.40
N ASN A 56 2.01 -4.65 -0.70
CA ASN A 56 1.07 -3.61 -0.26
C ASN A 56 1.10 -3.33 1.26
N THR A 57 1.06 -4.36 2.10
CA THR A 57 1.13 -4.19 3.57
C THR A 57 2.49 -3.62 4.00
N TRP A 58 3.57 -4.02 3.34
CA TRP A 58 4.90 -3.49 3.66
C TRP A 58 4.99 -2.00 3.34
N MET A 59 4.53 -1.60 2.14
CA MET A 59 4.44 -0.20 1.74
C MET A 59 3.52 0.60 2.68
N GLN A 60 2.34 0.07 3.02
CA GLN A 60 1.39 0.69 3.96
C GLN A 60 2.05 1.02 5.31
N HIS A 61 2.84 0.10 5.87
CA HIS A 61 3.57 0.31 7.13
C HIS A 61 4.66 1.35 6.99
N MET A 62 5.43 1.32 5.88
CA MET A 62 6.46 2.33 5.61
C MET A 62 5.85 3.72 5.48
N LEU A 63 4.75 3.87 4.73
CA LEU A 63 4.11 5.18 4.51
C LEU A 63 3.48 5.76 5.77
N ALA A 64 2.82 4.93 6.60
CA ALA A 64 2.31 5.37 7.88
C ALA A 64 3.44 5.88 8.78
N ALA A 65 4.56 5.17 8.85
CA ALA A 65 5.71 5.60 9.62
C ALA A 65 6.38 6.85 9.04
N LEU A 66 6.56 6.89 7.72
CA LEU A 66 7.18 7.99 6.99
C LEU A 66 6.37 9.29 7.14
N GLN A 67 5.04 9.25 6.96
CA GLN A 67 4.19 10.43 7.07
C GLN A 67 4.23 11.05 8.47
N PHE A 68 4.28 10.22 9.52
CA PHE A 68 4.16 10.67 10.91
C PHE A 68 5.48 10.61 11.70
N GLY A 69 6.63 10.39 11.04
CA GLY A 69 7.95 10.39 11.66
C GLY A 69 8.16 9.27 12.71
N MET A 70 7.45 8.15 12.56
CA MET A 70 7.46 7.05 13.52
C MET A 70 8.49 5.97 13.16
N ASP A 71 8.81 5.12 14.13
CA ASP A 71 9.55 3.88 13.90
C ASP A 71 8.59 2.70 13.71
N PRO A 72 8.55 2.05 12.52
CA PRO A 72 7.59 0.99 12.23
C PRO A 72 7.62 -0.20 13.20
N ARG A 73 8.72 -0.42 13.94
CA ARG A 73 8.86 -1.50 14.95
C ARG A 73 7.87 -1.37 16.10
N TYR A 74 7.47 -0.14 16.44
CA TYR A 74 6.64 0.14 17.61
C TYR A 74 5.20 0.54 17.25
N VAL A 75 4.88 0.65 15.96
CA VAL A 75 3.55 1.07 15.49
C VAL A 75 2.67 -0.17 15.29
N PRO A 76 1.62 -0.44 16.09
CA PRO A 76 0.78 -1.62 15.87
C PRO A 76 0.01 -1.54 14.56
N ASP A 77 -0.35 -2.69 13.95
CA ASP A 77 -1.09 -2.71 12.67
C ASP A 77 -2.42 -1.96 12.75
N LYS A 78 -3.11 -2.03 13.89
CA LYS A 78 -4.34 -1.26 14.12
C LYS A 78 -4.14 0.25 13.88
N LEU A 79 -3.02 0.80 14.37
CA LEU A 79 -2.70 2.21 14.15
C LEU A 79 -2.33 2.47 12.69
N VAL A 80 -1.60 1.56 12.04
CA VAL A 80 -1.35 1.65 10.58
C VAL A 80 -2.66 1.68 9.79
N GLN A 81 -3.65 0.85 10.14
CA GLN A 81 -4.96 0.85 9.50
C GLN A 81 -5.80 2.10 9.81
N GLU A 82 -5.43 2.92 10.79
CA GLU A 82 -6.05 4.21 11.06
C GLU A 82 -5.37 5.35 10.28
N LEU A 83 -4.04 5.31 10.15
CA LEU A 83 -3.24 6.35 9.51
C LEU A 83 -3.14 6.18 7.98
N THR A 84 -3.10 4.94 7.51
CA THR A 84 -3.04 4.58 6.10
C THR A 84 -4.04 3.45 5.85
N PRO A 85 -5.35 3.74 5.84
CA PRO A 85 -6.38 2.69 5.83
C PRO A 85 -6.41 1.89 4.53
N ASP A 86 -6.76 0.61 4.66
CA ASP A 86 -7.14 -0.26 3.54
C ASP A 86 -8.61 -0.03 3.16
N VAL A 87 -8.85 0.40 1.91
CA VAL A 87 -10.20 0.68 1.40
C VAL A 87 -11.11 -0.56 1.41
N HIS A 88 -10.52 -1.76 1.44
CA HIS A 88 -11.24 -3.03 1.46
C HIS A 88 -11.65 -3.50 2.85
N LEU A 89 -11.16 -2.83 3.90
CA LEU A 89 -11.42 -3.19 5.30
C LEU A 89 -12.30 -2.17 6.02
N LYS A 90 -12.20 -0.88 5.67
CA LYS A 90 -12.90 0.18 6.38
C LYS A 90 -13.72 1.06 5.41
N PRO A 91 -15.02 1.29 5.66
CA PRO A 91 -15.83 2.18 4.84
C PRO A 91 -15.58 3.67 5.15
N PHE A 92 -14.95 3.98 6.29
CA PHE A 92 -14.62 5.33 6.74
C PHE A 92 -13.14 5.47 7.05
N TYR A 93 -12.62 6.69 6.95
CA TYR A 93 -11.29 7.05 7.41
C TYR A 93 -11.32 8.34 8.22
N LYS A 94 -10.27 8.56 9.00
CA LYS A 94 -10.04 9.81 9.70
C LYS A 94 -8.84 10.54 9.10
N ARG A 95 -8.98 11.86 8.91
CA ARG A 95 -7.92 12.70 8.37
C ARG A 95 -7.07 13.26 9.51
N TYR A 96 -5.76 12.99 9.43
CA TYR A 96 -4.76 13.43 10.41
C TYR A 96 -3.68 14.33 9.82
N HIS A 97 -3.66 14.48 8.49
CA HIS A 97 -2.66 15.21 7.74
C HIS A 97 -3.33 15.94 6.55
N THR A 98 -2.59 16.82 5.88
CA THR A 98 -3.07 17.56 4.69
C THR A 98 -3.50 16.63 3.56
N PHE A 99 -2.78 15.53 3.36
CA PHE A 99 -3.14 14.41 2.49
C PHE A 99 -3.09 13.09 3.27
N CYS A 100 -3.89 12.11 2.88
CA CYS A 100 -3.85 10.76 3.44
C CYS A 100 -3.33 9.74 2.42
N PHE A 101 -2.67 8.69 2.92
CA PHE A 101 -2.38 7.50 2.11
C PHE A 101 -3.49 6.46 2.25
N PHE A 102 -3.83 5.78 1.16
CA PHE A 102 -4.84 4.72 1.14
C PHE A 102 -4.30 3.48 0.44
N LYS A 103 -4.41 2.31 1.07
CA LYS A 103 -4.04 1.04 0.42
C LYS A 103 -5.23 0.50 -0.38
N THR A 104 -5.02 0.09 -1.62
CA THR A 104 -6.06 -0.57 -2.43
C THR A 104 -5.51 -1.64 -3.39
N HIS A 105 -6.38 -2.58 -3.76
CA HIS A 105 -6.20 -3.52 -4.87
C HIS A 105 -7.13 -3.21 -6.06
N ASP A 106 -7.78 -2.05 -6.03
CA ASP A 106 -8.71 -1.62 -7.06
C ASP A 106 -8.01 -1.20 -8.35
N LEU A 107 -8.77 -1.33 -9.42
CA LEU A 107 -8.49 -0.73 -10.72
C LEU A 107 -8.57 0.81 -10.63
N PRO A 108 -8.02 1.54 -11.62
CA PRO A 108 -8.11 2.99 -11.66
C PRO A 108 -9.55 3.49 -11.47
N ARG A 109 -9.74 4.48 -10.60
CA ARG A 109 -11.04 5.14 -10.38
C ARG A 109 -10.93 6.65 -10.55
N PRO A 110 -12.00 7.36 -10.94
CA PRO A 110 -11.93 8.80 -11.21
C PRO A 110 -11.46 9.68 -10.05
N HIS A 111 -11.69 9.26 -8.80
CA HIS A 111 -11.28 10.02 -7.61
C HIS A 111 -9.81 9.80 -7.22
N MET A 112 -9.14 8.78 -7.77
CA MET A 112 -7.74 8.50 -7.50
C MET A 112 -6.86 9.42 -8.35
N LYS A 113 -6.59 10.62 -7.85
CA LYS A 113 -5.84 11.65 -8.59
C LYS A 113 -4.32 11.48 -8.49
N ARG A 114 -3.83 10.90 -7.40
CA ARG A 114 -2.41 10.63 -7.16
C ARG A 114 -2.23 9.20 -6.69
N VAL A 115 -1.30 8.47 -7.31
CA VAL A 115 -1.18 7.04 -7.11
C VAL A 115 0.29 6.61 -7.06
N ILE A 116 0.61 5.80 -6.05
CA ILE A 116 1.80 4.96 -6.03
C ILE A 116 1.38 3.61 -6.62
N HIS A 117 1.75 3.36 -7.89
CA HIS A 117 1.51 2.07 -8.52
C HIS A 117 2.60 1.09 -8.08
N LEU A 118 2.25 0.20 -7.16
CA LEU A 118 3.14 -0.80 -6.59
C LEU A 118 3.07 -2.09 -7.41
N VAL A 119 4.15 -2.41 -8.11
CA VAL A 119 4.25 -3.58 -8.98
C VAL A 119 5.26 -4.57 -8.43
N ARG A 120 4.97 -5.85 -8.56
CA ARG A 120 5.90 -6.97 -8.30
C ARG A 120 5.91 -7.88 -9.51
N ASP A 121 6.94 -8.70 -9.68
CA ASP A 121 6.89 -9.81 -10.65
C ASP A 121 5.58 -10.58 -10.49
N GLY A 122 4.77 -10.60 -11.55
CA GLY A 122 3.43 -11.19 -11.53
C GLY A 122 3.42 -12.66 -11.17
N ARG A 123 4.50 -13.38 -11.49
CA ARG A 123 4.65 -14.80 -11.18
C ARG A 123 4.80 -15.01 -9.67
N ASP A 124 5.68 -14.24 -9.03
CA ASP A 124 5.85 -14.26 -7.58
C ASP A 124 4.61 -13.75 -6.83
N ALA A 125 3.94 -12.73 -7.37
CA ALA A 125 2.71 -12.19 -6.80
C ALA A 125 1.59 -13.26 -6.82
N MET A 126 1.40 -13.94 -7.95
CA MET A 126 0.41 -15.02 -8.11
C MET A 126 0.71 -16.23 -7.21
N ALA A 127 1.96 -16.71 -7.18
CA ALA A 127 2.37 -17.81 -6.30
C ALA A 127 2.06 -17.47 -4.82
N SER A 128 2.46 -16.28 -4.39
CA SER A 128 2.19 -15.78 -3.03
C SER A 128 0.70 -15.62 -2.74
N PHE A 129 -0.11 -15.26 -3.73
CA PHE A 129 -1.54 -15.07 -3.56
C PHE A 129 -2.28 -16.41 -3.48
N GLY A 130 -1.93 -17.37 -4.34
CA GLY A 130 -2.44 -18.74 -4.25
C GLY A 130 -2.08 -19.41 -2.93
N ALA A 131 -0.83 -19.26 -2.47
CA ALA A 131 -0.42 -19.75 -1.16
C ALA A 131 -1.25 -19.16 -0.01
N MET A 132 -1.47 -17.84 -0.02
CA MET A 132 -2.31 -17.18 1.00
C MET A 132 -3.76 -17.67 0.93
N LYS A 133 -4.34 -17.83 -0.27
CA LYS A 133 -5.72 -18.30 -0.45
C LYS A 133 -5.89 -19.73 0.06
N ARG A 134 -4.95 -20.61 -0.25
CA ARG A 134 -4.93 -21.99 0.27
C ARG A 134 -4.84 -22.01 1.79
N ASP A 135 -3.94 -21.24 2.39
CA ASP A 135 -3.77 -21.19 3.84
C ASP A 135 -5.00 -20.59 4.56
N LEU A 136 -5.79 -19.77 3.86
CA LEU A 136 -7.08 -19.25 4.31
C LEU A 136 -8.26 -20.22 4.05
N GLY A 137 -8.01 -21.42 3.49
CA GLY A 137 -9.05 -22.39 3.20
C GLY A 137 -9.96 -22.00 2.02
N SER A 138 -9.44 -21.23 1.06
CA SER A 138 -10.21 -20.87 -0.14
C SER A 138 -10.57 -22.12 -0.96
N VAL A 139 -11.77 -22.11 -1.54
CA VAL A 139 -12.22 -23.14 -2.49
C VAL A 139 -11.54 -23.05 -3.85
N TYR A 140 -10.95 -21.89 -4.18
CA TYR A 140 -10.26 -21.66 -5.45
C TYR A 140 -8.79 -22.05 -5.33
N SER A 141 -8.35 -22.88 -6.27
CA SER A 141 -6.96 -23.30 -6.45
C SER A 141 -6.15 -22.26 -7.23
N LEU A 142 -4.83 -22.45 -7.30
CA LEU A 142 -3.96 -21.61 -8.14
C LEU A 142 -4.32 -21.77 -9.63
N ASP A 143 -4.74 -22.96 -10.05
CA ASP A 143 -5.22 -23.26 -11.40
C ASP A 143 -6.48 -22.45 -11.73
N ASP A 144 -7.47 -22.40 -10.84
CA ASP A 144 -8.68 -21.60 -11.02
C ASP A 144 -8.34 -20.11 -11.21
N MET A 145 -7.38 -19.63 -10.41
CA MET A 145 -6.93 -18.24 -10.45
C MET A 145 -6.19 -17.90 -11.75
N ILE A 146 -5.33 -18.78 -12.26
CA ILE A 146 -4.49 -18.50 -13.44
C ILE A 146 -5.21 -18.84 -14.75
N LEU A 147 -5.92 -19.97 -14.82
CA LEU A 147 -6.57 -20.44 -16.05
C LEU A 147 -7.94 -19.80 -16.28
N ARG A 148 -8.69 -19.52 -15.20
CA ARG A 148 -10.08 -19.03 -15.28
C ARG A 148 -10.27 -17.62 -14.72
N GLY A 149 -9.28 -17.09 -14.00
CA GLY A 149 -9.39 -15.79 -13.33
C GLY A 149 -10.30 -15.81 -12.10
N GLU A 150 -10.65 -16.99 -11.58
CA GLU A 150 -11.57 -17.15 -10.46
C GLU A 150 -10.86 -16.97 -9.11
N GLY A 151 -11.60 -16.55 -8.08
CA GLY A 151 -11.04 -16.35 -6.73
C GLY A 151 -10.12 -15.14 -6.58
N LEU A 152 -9.91 -14.35 -7.63
CA LEU A 152 -9.19 -13.07 -7.62
C LEU A 152 -10.00 -11.97 -6.92
N ILE A 153 -9.36 -10.86 -6.53
CA ILE A 153 -10.08 -9.71 -5.93
C ILE A 153 -10.82 -8.92 -7.01
N ASN A 154 -10.17 -8.66 -8.15
CA ASN A 154 -10.75 -7.90 -9.26
C ASN A 154 -10.48 -8.64 -10.58
N VAL A 155 -9.25 -8.55 -11.07
CA VAL A 155 -8.83 -9.07 -12.37
C VAL A 155 -7.48 -9.79 -12.25
N PRO A 156 -7.07 -10.59 -13.27
CA PRO A 156 -5.71 -11.14 -13.35
C PRO A 156 -4.62 -10.07 -13.25
N TRP A 157 -3.43 -10.46 -12.81
CA TRP A 157 -2.30 -9.55 -12.60
C TRP A 157 -1.97 -8.71 -13.84
N TYR A 158 -1.92 -9.33 -15.02
CA TYR A 158 -1.58 -8.63 -16.27
C TYR A 158 -2.63 -7.57 -16.63
N GLU A 159 -3.90 -7.83 -16.32
CA GLU A 159 -5.01 -6.92 -16.59
C GLU A 159 -5.01 -5.75 -15.59
N HIS A 160 -4.69 -6.03 -14.32
CA HIS A 160 -4.47 -4.97 -13.32
C HIS A 160 -3.33 -4.03 -13.76
N CYS A 161 -2.21 -4.60 -14.21
CA CYS A 161 -1.08 -3.82 -14.74
C CYS A 161 -1.47 -3.02 -15.98
N ARG A 162 -2.19 -3.63 -16.94
CA ARG A 162 -2.66 -2.96 -18.15
C ARG A 162 -3.46 -1.70 -17.82
N GLN A 163 -4.48 -1.81 -16.98
CA GLN A 163 -5.37 -0.67 -16.70
C GLN A 163 -4.64 0.46 -15.97
N TRP A 164 -3.74 0.15 -15.03
CA TRP A 164 -2.92 1.17 -14.39
C TRP A 164 -1.91 1.83 -15.33
N MET A 165 -1.39 1.09 -16.31
CA MET A 165 -0.54 1.65 -17.38
C MET A 165 -1.31 2.53 -18.35
N GLU A 166 -2.54 2.16 -18.68
CA GLU A 166 -3.42 2.97 -19.54
C GLU A 166 -3.84 4.29 -18.88
N ASN A 167 -3.85 4.32 -17.55
CA ASN A 167 -4.17 5.51 -16.75
C ASN A 167 -5.40 6.28 -17.28
N PRO A 168 -6.57 5.61 -17.40
CA PRO A 168 -7.73 6.16 -18.13
C PRO A 168 -8.32 7.43 -17.52
N HIS A 169 -7.90 7.80 -16.30
CA HIS A 169 -8.39 8.96 -15.57
C HIS A 169 -7.33 10.05 -15.39
N GLY A 170 -6.16 9.91 -16.01
CA GLY A 170 -5.09 10.91 -15.98
C GLY A 170 -4.55 11.18 -14.57
N ALA A 171 -4.42 10.13 -13.75
CA ALA A 171 -3.83 10.24 -12.43
C ALA A 171 -2.34 10.58 -12.53
N GLU A 172 -1.82 11.30 -11.54
CA GLU A 172 -0.37 11.43 -11.34
C GLU A 172 0.14 10.12 -10.73
N ILE A 173 1.01 9.40 -11.44
CA ILE A 173 1.45 8.05 -11.03
C ILE A 173 2.97 8.03 -10.83
N ILE A 174 3.41 7.58 -9.66
CA ILE A 174 4.77 7.09 -9.43
C ILE A 174 4.77 5.56 -9.43
N LEU A 175 5.63 4.97 -10.28
CA LEU A 175 5.85 3.53 -10.31
C LEU A 175 6.91 3.14 -9.26
N VAL A 176 6.58 2.16 -8.43
CA VAL A 176 7.50 1.54 -7.46
C VAL A 176 7.47 0.03 -7.66
N ARG A 177 8.63 -0.58 -7.94
CA ARG A 177 8.73 -2.04 -8.00
C ARG A 177 9.07 -2.61 -6.62
N TYR A 178 8.46 -3.73 -6.28
CA TYR A 178 8.75 -4.48 -5.07
C TYR A 178 10.24 -4.88 -4.99
N GLU A 179 10.82 -5.23 -6.13
CA GLU A 179 12.22 -5.62 -6.27
C GLU A 179 13.16 -4.43 -6.03
N ASP A 180 12.77 -3.21 -6.44
CA ASP A 180 13.52 -1.99 -6.16
C ASP A 180 13.48 -1.63 -4.67
N LEU A 181 12.35 -1.88 -4.01
CA LEU A 181 12.22 -1.73 -2.56
C LEU A 181 13.10 -2.72 -1.80
N LEU A 182 13.19 -3.97 -2.28
CA LEU A 182 14.07 -4.97 -1.69
C LEU A 182 15.55 -4.60 -1.87
N GLU A 183 15.91 -4.01 -3.00
CA GLU A 183 17.28 -3.62 -3.31
C GLU A 183 17.71 -2.36 -2.55
N ASN A 184 16.87 -1.32 -2.56
CA ASN A 184 17.18 -0.05 -1.90
C ASN A 184 15.89 0.70 -1.51
N ALA A 185 15.30 0.30 -0.38
CA ALA A 185 14.11 0.95 0.16
C ALA A 185 14.33 2.45 0.44
N ALA A 186 15.51 2.86 0.92
CA ALA A 186 15.77 4.28 1.22
C ALA A 186 15.65 5.17 -0.02
N ARG A 187 16.19 4.72 -1.16
CA ARG A 187 16.05 5.40 -2.46
C ARG A 187 14.59 5.51 -2.88
N GLU A 188 13.82 4.43 -2.78
CA GLU A 188 12.41 4.43 -3.16
C GLU A 188 11.55 5.31 -2.24
N LEU A 189 11.81 5.30 -0.93
CA LEU A 189 11.13 6.20 0.01
C LEU A 189 11.46 7.66 -0.26
N LYS A 190 12.70 7.99 -0.63
CA LYS A 190 13.08 9.34 -1.06
C LYS A 190 12.30 9.78 -2.31
N ARG A 191 12.20 8.92 -3.33
CA ARG A 191 11.38 9.19 -4.52
C ARG A 191 9.91 9.43 -4.17
N ILE A 192 9.37 8.69 -3.18
CA ILE A 192 8.01 8.89 -2.68
C ILE A 192 7.90 10.23 -1.92
N CYS A 193 8.88 10.61 -1.11
CA CYS A 193 8.94 11.94 -0.49
C CYS A 193 8.87 13.05 -1.54
N ASP A 194 9.69 12.95 -2.59
CA ASP A 194 9.70 13.92 -3.70
C ASP A 194 8.34 13.98 -4.41
N PHE A 195 7.75 12.82 -4.72
CA PHE A 195 6.42 12.72 -5.34
C PHE A 195 5.31 13.29 -4.45
N THR A 196 5.39 13.07 -3.14
CA THR A 196 4.36 13.47 -2.18
C THR A 196 4.48 14.92 -1.72
N GLY A 197 5.68 15.51 -1.83
CA GLY A 197 6.06 16.77 -1.18
C GLY A 197 6.31 16.61 0.32
N LEU A 198 6.53 15.39 0.81
CA LEU A 198 6.79 15.11 2.22
C LEU A 198 8.28 15.27 2.52
N GLU A 199 8.63 16.24 3.35
CA GLU A 199 10.00 16.46 3.79
C GLU A 199 10.38 15.48 4.92
N ARG A 200 11.46 14.71 4.70
CA ARG A 200 12.06 13.82 5.70
C ARG A 200 13.58 13.82 5.59
N SER A 201 14.24 13.77 6.74
CA SER A 201 15.70 13.64 6.79
C SER A 201 16.15 12.24 6.38
N GLU A 202 17.41 12.10 5.97
CA GLU A 202 17.98 10.79 5.63
C GLU A 202 17.91 9.82 6.83
N GLU A 203 18.08 10.33 8.05
CA GLU A 203 17.97 9.54 9.29
C GLU A 203 16.54 9.08 9.56
N GLU A 204 15.54 9.91 9.27
CA GLU A 204 14.13 9.51 9.40
C GLU A 204 13.76 8.43 8.37
N ILE A 205 14.21 8.59 7.12
CA ILE A 205 14.00 7.59 6.07
C ILE A 205 14.68 6.28 6.46
N GLN A 206 15.94 6.32 6.90
CA GLN A 206 16.68 5.12 7.29
C GLN A 206 16.03 4.41 8.48
N ARG A 207 15.50 5.15 9.45
CA ARG A 207 14.73 4.57 10.57
C ARG A 207 13.51 3.80 10.09
N VAL A 208 12.80 4.31 9.09
CA VAL A 208 11.66 3.61 8.48
C VAL A 208 12.12 2.34 7.76
N VAL A 209 13.24 2.40 7.03
CA VAL A 209 13.81 1.23 6.34
C VAL A 209 14.19 0.14 7.35
N ASP A 210 14.96 0.48 8.36
CA ASP A 210 15.44 -0.48 9.37
C ASP A 210 14.26 -1.12 10.12
N GLY A 211 13.29 -0.28 10.50
CA GLY A 211 12.12 -0.71 11.25
C GLY A 211 11.10 -1.50 10.44
N SER A 212 11.19 -1.48 9.11
CA SER A 212 10.30 -2.20 8.20
C SER A 212 10.97 -3.37 7.47
N SER A 213 12.20 -3.74 7.86
CA SER A 213 12.88 -4.91 7.30
C SER A 213 12.01 -6.18 7.37
N PHE A 214 12.25 -7.16 6.49
CA PHE A 214 11.51 -8.43 6.48
C PHE A 214 11.50 -9.10 7.87
N GLY A 215 12.64 -9.10 8.56
CA GLY A 215 12.76 -9.62 9.93
C GLY A 215 11.89 -8.85 10.93
N ALA A 216 11.88 -7.52 10.85
CA ALA A 216 11.04 -6.67 11.71
C ALA A 216 9.54 -6.91 11.46
N MET A 217 9.11 -6.96 10.19
CA MET A 217 7.72 -7.24 9.82
C MET A 217 7.26 -8.63 10.26
N LYS A 218 8.13 -9.64 10.12
CA LYS A 218 7.83 -11.01 10.57
C LYS A 218 7.76 -11.11 12.11
N LYS A 219 8.66 -10.43 12.81
CA LYS A 219 8.62 -10.35 14.29
C LYS A 219 7.33 -9.68 14.77
N LYS A 220 6.96 -8.56 14.14
CA LYS A 220 5.72 -7.83 14.44
C LYS A 220 4.47 -8.68 14.23
N GLU A 221 4.41 -9.45 13.14
CA GLU A 221 3.34 -10.42 12.90
C GLU A 221 3.24 -11.45 14.03
N GLN A 222 4.37 -11.98 14.52
CA GLN A 222 4.38 -12.96 15.60
C GLN A 222 3.93 -12.37 16.95
N GLU A 223 4.27 -11.11 17.22
CA GLU A 223 3.98 -10.45 18.50
C GLU A 223 2.55 -9.89 18.56
N SER A 224 2.03 -9.36 17.44
CA SER A 224 0.79 -8.56 17.43
C SER A 224 -0.22 -8.95 16.35
N GLY A 225 0.16 -9.80 15.40
CA GLY A 225 -0.67 -10.17 14.26
C GLY A 225 -0.98 -9.00 13.33
N TRP A 226 -2.00 -9.17 12.49
CA TRP A 226 -2.53 -8.16 11.59
C TRP A 226 -3.97 -7.84 11.95
N ASP A 227 -4.34 -6.56 11.91
CA ASP A 227 -5.70 -6.06 12.16
C ASP A 227 -6.59 -6.29 10.93
N ASN A 228 -6.68 -7.56 10.52
CA ASN A 228 -7.53 -8.03 9.44
C ASN A 228 -8.33 -9.24 9.91
N PRO A 229 -9.65 -9.08 10.17
CA PRO A 229 -10.51 -10.18 10.60
C PRO A 229 -10.52 -11.38 9.64
N ARG A 230 -10.20 -11.16 8.35
CA ARG A 230 -10.13 -12.22 7.33
C ARG A 230 -8.90 -13.10 7.45
N TRP A 231 -7.89 -12.72 8.25
CA TRP A 231 -6.61 -13.44 8.35
C TRP A 231 -6.43 -14.22 9.66
N LYS A 232 -7.50 -14.39 10.45
CA LYS A 232 -7.44 -15.09 11.75
C LYS A 232 -6.86 -16.51 11.69
N ASN A 233 -7.01 -17.21 10.56
CA ASN A 233 -6.52 -18.58 10.38
C ASN A 233 -5.22 -18.66 9.55
N LEU A 234 -4.67 -17.52 9.13
CA LEU A 234 -3.48 -17.50 8.30
C LEU A 234 -2.25 -17.79 9.16
N LYS A 235 -1.53 -18.87 8.84
CA LYS A 235 -0.35 -19.30 9.62
C LYS A 235 0.81 -18.30 9.55
N THR A 236 1.07 -17.73 8.37
CA THR A 236 2.12 -16.71 8.17
C THR A 236 1.79 -15.87 6.94
N PHE A 237 1.57 -14.58 7.13
CA PHE A 237 1.38 -13.61 6.04
C PHE A 237 2.71 -13.16 5.45
N VAL A 238 3.73 -12.91 6.29
CA VAL A 238 5.08 -12.49 5.89
C VAL A 238 5.95 -13.71 5.60
N ARG A 239 5.80 -14.23 4.38
CA ARG A 239 6.31 -15.57 4.03
C ARG A 239 7.81 -15.65 3.79
N GLN A 240 8.32 -15.00 2.74
CA GLN A 240 9.72 -15.21 2.30
C GLN A 240 10.49 -13.95 1.87
N GLY A 241 9.83 -12.84 1.52
CA GLY A 241 10.52 -11.58 1.22
C GLY A 241 11.55 -11.67 0.07
N LYS A 242 11.39 -12.63 -0.83
CA LYS A 242 12.35 -12.98 -1.90
C LYS A 242 11.70 -12.85 -3.28
N LYS A 243 12.55 -12.72 -4.30
CA LYS A 243 12.20 -12.76 -5.73
C LYS A 243 12.53 -14.14 -6.32
N GLY A 244 11.75 -14.58 -7.29
CA GLY A 244 11.97 -15.79 -8.08
C GLY A 244 11.49 -17.10 -7.46
N SER A 245 10.73 -17.07 -6.35
CA SER A 245 10.26 -18.30 -5.70
C SER A 245 9.14 -18.98 -6.49
N TYR A 246 8.50 -18.26 -7.42
CA TYR A 246 7.49 -18.82 -8.33
C TYR A 246 7.95 -20.08 -9.08
N ARG A 247 9.25 -20.23 -9.36
CA ARG A 247 9.80 -21.37 -10.10
C ARG A 247 9.56 -22.70 -9.39
N ASP A 248 9.53 -22.67 -8.06
CA ASP A 248 9.34 -23.87 -7.23
C ASP A 248 7.86 -24.06 -6.82
N GLU A 249 6.99 -23.09 -7.15
CA GLU A 249 5.63 -23.00 -6.60
C GLU A 249 4.53 -23.06 -7.66
N ILE A 250 4.84 -22.67 -8.89
CA ILE A 250 3.89 -22.68 -10.01
C ILE A 250 4.31 -23.81 -10.96
N PRO A 251 3.42 -24.78 -11.25
CA PRO A 251 3.69 -25.81 -12.25
C PRO A 251 4.07 -25.20 -13.62
N PRO A 252 5.04 -25.76 -14.36
CA PRO A 252 5.55 -25.18 -15.60
C PRO A 252 4.47 -24.87 -16.65
N GLU A 253 3.46 -25.73 -16.79
CA GLU A 253 2.35 -25.56 -17.72
C GLU A 253 1.46 -24.37 -17.36
N LEU A 254 1.25 -24.16 -16.05
CA LEU A 254 0.47 -23.05 -15.52
C LEU A 254 1.24 -21.74 -15.62
N LEU A 255 2.55 -21.80 -15.37
CA LEU A 255 3.47 -20.68 -15.54
C LEU A 255 3.50 -20.23 -17.01
N ALA A 256 3.64 -21.16 -17.95
CA ALA A 256 3.58 -20.87 -19.38
C ALA A 256 2.25 -20.23 -19.78
N HIS A 257 1.12 -20.71 -19.23
CA HIS A 257 -0.19 -20.11 -19.47
C HIS A 257 -0.26 -18.66 -19.00
N PHE A 258 0.24 -18.39 -17.78
CA PHE A 258 0.30 -17.05 -17.22
C PHE A 258 1.18 -16.13 -18.07
N GLU A 259 2.39 -16.58 -18.42
CA GLU A 259 3.38 -15.78 -19.16
C GLU A 259 2.91 -15.38 -20.55
N ARG A 260 2.13 -16.23 -21.26
CA ARG A 260 1.56 -15.87 -22.58
C ARG A 260 0.76 -14.56 -22.55
N GLN A 261 0.04 -14.29 -21.46
CA GLN A 261 -0.77 -13.08 -21.30
C GLN A 261 0.00 -11.97 -20.60
N ALA A 262 0.87 -12.33 -19.65
CA ALA A 262 1.60 -11.39 -18.81
C ALA A 262 2.88 -10.84 -19.46
N ALA A 263 3.43 -11.48 -20.49
CA ALA A 263 4.74 -11.15 -21.07
C ALA A 263 4.93 -9.67 -21.46
N PRO A 264 3.98 -8.98 -22.12
CA PRO A 264 4.16 -7.58 -22.46
C PRO A 264 4.40 -6.69 -21.22
N TYR A 265 3.65 -6.96 -20.15
CA TYR A 265 3.74 -6.21 -18.90
C TYR A 265 4.96 -6.62 -18.07
N LEU A 266 5.30 -7.91 -18.06
CA LEU A 266 6.51 -8.40 -17.42
C LEU A 266 7.74 -7.71 -18.02
N LYS A 267 7.85 -7.69 -19.36
CA LYS A 267 8.92 -7.01 -20.10
C LYS A 267 8.90 -5.50 -19.83
N HIS A 268 7.74 -4.87 -19.84
CA HIS A 268 7.61 -3.42 -19.57
C HIS A 268 8.18 -3.04 -18.20
N PHE A 269 7.93 -3.84 -17.15
CA PHE A 269 8.47 -3.60 -15.81
C PHE A 269 9.89 -4.13 -15.60
N GLY A 270 10.55 -4.62 -16.66
CA GLY A 270 11.95 -5.09 -16.62
C GLY A 270 12.14 -6.49 -16.05
N TYR A 271 11.10 -7.33 -16.05
CA TYR A 271 11.22 -8.74 -15.68
C TYR A 271 11.54 -9.58 -16.91
N SER A 272 12.55 -10.45 -16.78
CA SER A 272 12.90 -11.40 -17.84
C SER A 272 11.77 -12.41 -18.05
N VAL A 273 11.43 -12.65 -19.31
CA VAL A 273 10.52 -13.70 -19.76
C VAL A 273 11.34 -14.61 -20.67
N GLU A 274 11.41 -15.90 -20.34
CA GLU A 274 12.10 -16.87 -21.19
C GLU A 274 11.30 -17.02 -22.49
N GLU A 275 11.95 -16.81 -23.63
CA GLU A 275 11.30 -17.02 -24.93
C GLU A 275 11.14 -18.53 -25.13
N GLN A 276 9.89 -18.98 -25.17
CA GLN A 276 9.58 -20.37 -25.52
C GLN A 276 9.83 -20.53 -27.02
N SER A 277 10.97 -21.14 -27.36
CA SER A 277 11.35 -21.58 -28.71
C SER A 277 10.50 -22.75 -29.18
#